data_AF-A0AAN8ULY0-F1
#
_entry.id   AF-A0AAN8ULY0-F1
#
_cell.length_a   1.000
_cell.length_b   1.000
_cell.length_c   1.000
_cell.angle_alpha   90.00
_cell.angle_beta   90.00
_cell.angle_gamma   90.00
#
_symmetry.space_group_name_H-M   'P 1'
#
loop_
_entity.id
_entity.type
_entity.pdbx_description
1 polymer ?
#
loop_
_entity_poly.entity_id
_entity_poly.type
_entity_poly.pdbx_seq_one_letter_code
_entity_poly.pdbx_strand_id
1 'polypeptide(L)'
;MGQAIRELGWKRSDVVVSTKIFWGGPGPNDKGLSRKNIIEGTKASLKRLDRESVDVIYCHRPDSSSLIEETVRAMNYPEYNLSSRHKEVYFEKQR
;
A
#
# COMPACT_ATOMS: atom_id res chain seq x y z
N MET A 1 -5.51 3.79 13.81
CA MET A 1 -4.04 3.67 13.71
C MET A 1 -3.33 5.01 13.56
N GLY A 2 -3.58 5.77 12.49
CA GLY A 2 -2.94 7.10 12.28
C GLY A 2 -3.04 8.03 13.49
N GLN A 3 -4.27 8.22 13.98
CA GLN A 3 -4.57 8.99 15.18
C GLN A 3 -3.82 8.47 16.42
N ALA A 4 -3.78 7.16 16.65
CA ALA A 4 -3.09 6.58 17.80
C ALA A 4 -1.58 6.87 17.78
N ILE A 5 -0.92 6.78 16.62
CA ILE A 5 0.51 7.11 16.49
C ILE A 5 0.74 8.60 16.80
N ARG A 6 -0.19 9.48 16.42
CA ARG A 6 -0.14 10.91 16.72
C ARG A 6 -0.33 11.19 18.22
N GLU A 7 -1.30 10.55 18.86
CA GLU A 7 -1.60 10.70 20.29
C GLU A 7 -0.49 10.17 21.20
N LEU A 8 0.17 9.08 20.80
CA LEU A 8 1.30 8.51 21.53
C LEU A 8 2.62 9.27 21.33
N GLY A 9 2.65 10.26 20.43
CA GLY A 9 3.83 11.10 20.19
C GLY A 9 5.02 10.35 19.59
N TRP A 10 4.82 9.17 19.00
CA TRP A 10 5.90 8.39 18.40
C TRP A 10 6.46 9.08 17.15
N LYS A 11 7.79 9.18 17.08
CA LYS A 11 8.45 9.73 15.89
C LYS A 11 8.29 8.77 14.73
N ARG A 12 8.29 9.31 13.51
CA ARG A 12 8.17 8.49 12.29
C ARG A 12 9.30 7.46 12.13
N SER A 13 10.48 7.76 12.66
CA SER A 13 11.65 6.87 12.69
C SER A 13 11.49 5.66 13.60
N ASP A 14 10.60 5.73 14.60
CA ASP A 14 10.54 4.75 15.68
C ASP A 14 9.54 3.63 15.35
N VAL A 15 8.78 3.79 14.26
CA VAL A 15 7.71 2.87 13.86
C VAL A 15 7.83 2.49 12.39
N VAL A 16 7.61 1.19 12.13
CA VAL A 16 7.45 0.67 10.77
C VAL A 16 5.96 0.53 10.49
N VAL A 17 5.49 1.25 9.48
CA VAL A 17 4.09 1.25 9.06
C VAL A 17 3.97 0.53 7.73
N SER A 18 3.22 -0.55 7.71
CA SER A 18 2.87 -1.27 6.49
C SER A 18 1.39 -1.16 6.17
N THR A 19 1.03 -1.20 4.88
CA THR A 19 -0.37 -1.35 4.44
C THR A 19 -0.49 -2.43 3.38
N LYS A 20 -1.68 -3.01 3.24
CA LYS A 20 -1.98 -4.07 2.28
C LYS A 20 -3.06 -3.59 1.32
N ILE A 21 -2.84 -3.75 0.01
CA ILE A 21 -3.81 -3.35 -1.03
C ILE A 21 -4.37 -4.59 -1.72
N PHE A 22 -5.70 -4.63 -1.82
CA PHE A 22 -6.46 -5.51 -2.72
C PHE A 22 -7.94 -5.14 -2.70
N TRP A 23 -8.51 -4.85 -1.53
CA TRP A 23 -9.92 -4.44 -1.36
C TRP A 23 -9.99 -2.97 -0.94
N GLY A 24 -10.38 -2.10 -1.87
CA GLY A 24 -10.56 -0.66 -1.67
C GLY A 24 -12.03 -0.22 -1.58
N GLY A 25 -12.97 -0.99 -2.14
CA GLY A 25 -14.38 -0.59 -2.23
C GLY A 25 -15.28 -1.61 -2.95
N PRO A 26 -16.56 -1.27 -3.15
CA PRO A 26 -17.52 -2.15 -3.84
C PRO A 26 -17.42 -2.08 -5.37
N GLY A 27 -16.78 -1.05 -5.93
CA GLY A 27 -16.69 -0.86 -7.37
C GLY A 27 -15.79 -1.88 -8.06
N PRO A 28 -15.97 -2.09 -9.38
CA PRO A 28 -15.18 -3.05 -10.15
C PRO A 28 -13.69 -2.70 -10.20
N ASN A 29 -13.35 -1.41 -10.11
CA ASN A 29 -11.97 -0.92 -10.10
C ASN A 29 -11.39 -0.73 -8.68
N ASP A 30 -12.21 -0.93 -7.65
CA ASP A 30 -11.79 -0.77 -6.25
C ASP A 30 -11.28 -2.10 -5.67
N LYS A 31 -11.05 -3.11 -6.51
CA LYS A 31 -10.56 -4.43 -6.12
C LYS A 31 -9.44 -4.91 -7.06
N GLY A 32 -8.60 -5.81 -6.55
CA GLY A 32 -7.51 -6.43 -7.31
C GLY A 32 -6.19 -5.68 -7.24
N LEU A 33 -5.25 -6.02 -8.13
CA LEU A 33 -3.90 -5.47 -8.20
C LEU A 33 -3.61 -4.73 -9.51
N SER A 34 -4.66 -4.16 -10.11
CA SER A 34 -4.51 -3.23 -11.22
C SER A 34 -3.73 -2.00 -10.76
N ARG A 35 -3.03 -1.37 -11.70
CA ARG A 35 -2.26 -0.14 -11.47
C ARG A 35 -3.13 0.96 -10.83
N LYS A 36 -4.38 1.07 -11.28
CA LYS A 36 -5.34 2.04 -10.74
C LYS A 36 -5.60 1.78 -9.26
N ASN A 37 -5.99 0.56 -8.90
CA ASN A 37 -6.33 0.23 -7.51
C ASN A 37 -5.12 0.33 -6.58
N ILE A 38 -3.92 -0.03 -7.05
CA ILE A 38 -2.69 0.13 -6.26
C ILE A 38 -2.44 1.60 -5.93
N ILE A 39 -2.52 2.50 -6.92
CA ILE A 39 -2.24 3.92 -6.72
C ILE A 39 -3.35 4.57 -5.88
N GLU A 40 -4.62 4.40 -6.26
CA GLU A 40 -5.76 5.01 -5.57
C GLU A 40 -5.97 4.43 -4.16
N GLY A 41 -5.84 3.11 -4.01
CA GLY A 41 -5.93 2.42 -2.73
C GLY A 41 -4.80 2.83 -1.76
N THR A 42 -3.60 3.07 -2.28
CA THR A 42 -2.49 3.59 -1.46
C THR A 42 -2.77 5.02 -1.00
N LYS A 43 -3.21 5.91 -1.91
CA LYS A 43 -3.61 7.29 -1.54
C LYS A 43 -4.70 7.30 -0.46
N ALA A 44 -5.73 6.47 -0.63
CA ALA A 44 -6.81 6.35 0.33
C ALA A 44 -6.31 5.83 1.69
N SER A 45 -5.37 4.88 1.68
CA SER A 45 -4.76 4.35 2.90
C SER A 45 -3.92 5.39 3.64
N LEU A 46 -3.09 6.15 2.92
CA LEU A 46 -2.29 7.25 3.46
C LEU A 46 -3.17 8.33 4.09
N LYS A 47 -4.25 8.72 3.40
CA LYS A 47 -5.23 9.68 3.93
C LYS A 47 -5.90 9.18 5.23
N ARG A 48 -6.27 7.89 5.30
CA ARG A 48 -6.87 7.30 6.53
C ARG A 48 -5.85 7.16 7.65
N LEU A 49 -4.57 6.97 7.32
CA LEU A 49 -3.49 6.88 8.29
C LEU A 49 -2.96 8.24 8.73
N ASP A 50 -3.39 9.34 8.10
CA ASP A 50 -2.86 10.69 8.36
C ASP A 50 -1.32 10.71 8.22
N ARG A 51 -0.82 10.13 7.12
CA ARG A 51 0.61 10.00 6.82
C ARG A 51 0.91 10.29 5.35
N GLU A 52 2.10 10.80 5.10
CA GLU A 52 2.62 11.07 3.75
C GLU A 52 3.20 9.82 3.09
N SER A 53 3.70 8.87 3.88
CA SER A 53 4.34 7.65 3.39
C SER A 53 4.15 6.46 4.33
N VAL A 54 4.32 5.26 3.77
CA VAL A 54 4.43 3.98 4.47
C VAL A 54 5.78 3.36 4.15
N ASP A 55 6.26 2.46 5.01
CA ASP A 55 7.54 1.79 4.82
C ASP A 55 7.42 0.62 3.84
N VAL A 56 6.31 -0.12 3.95
CA VAL A 56 6.08 -1.32 3.13
C VAL A 56 4.64 -1.37 2.64
N ILE A 57 4.48 -1.67 1.35
CA ILE A 57 3.18 -1.95 0.74
C ILE A 57 3.16 -3.41 0.32
N TYR A 58 2.14 -4.12 0.78
CA TYR A 58 1.90 -5.51 0.43
C TYR A 58 0.77 -5.59 -0.60
N CYS A 59 0.94 -6.51 -1.54
CA CYS A 59 -0.19 -7.08 -2.26
C CYS A 59 -0.88 -8.07 -1.31
N HIS A 60 -2.12 -7.80 -0.91
CA HIS A 60 -2.79 -8.62 0.11
C HIS A 60 -2.91 -10.09 -0.32
N ARG A 61 -3.11 -10.33 -1.62
CA ARG A 61 -3.20 -11.66 -2.21
C ARG A 61 -2.81 -11.61 -3.69
N PRO A 62 -2.40 -12.73 -4.29
CA PRO A 62 -2.24 -12.80 -5.73
C PRO A 62 -3.55 -12.49 -6.45
N ASP A 63 -3.44 -11.77 -7.56
CA ASP A 63 -4.53 -11.43 -8.45
C ASP A 63 -4.26 -12.08 -9.81
N SER A 64 -5.08 -13.06 -10.20
CA SER A 64 -4.99 -13.72 -11.50
C SER A 64 -5.63 -12.91 -12.63
N SER A 65 -6.34 -11.82 -12.32
CA SER A 65 -7.00 -10.96 -13.30
C SER A 65 -6.12 -9.81 -13.79
N SER A 66 -5.08 -9.45 -13.02
CA SER A 66 -4.11 -8.41 -13.38
C SER A 66 -2.81 -9.03 -13.87
N LEU A 67 -2.16 -8.43 -14.87
CA LEU A 67 -0.84 -8.85 -15.32
C LEU A 67 0.19 -8.56 -14.23
N ILE A 68 1.06 -9.53 -13.91
CA ILE A 68 2.10 -9.36 -12.88
C ILE A 68 3.03 -8.18 -13.19
N GLU A 69 3.34 -7.95 -14.47
CA GLU A 69 4.17 -6.82 -14.89
C GLU A 69 3.50 -5.47 -14.54
N GLU A 70 2.19 -5.36 -14.72
CA GLU A 70 1.44 -4.16 -14.36
C GLU A 70 1.51 -3.91 -12.86
N THR A 71 1.26 -4.95 -12.06
CA THR A 71 1.34 -4.87 -10.59
C THR A 71 2.74 -4.44 -10.15
N VAL A 72 3.81 -5.05 -10.66
CA VAL A 72 5.19 -4.71 -10.30
C VAL A 72 5.54 -3.27 -10.70
N ARG A 73 5.15 -2.84 -11.91
CA ARG A 73 5.36 -1.46 -12.37
C ARG A 73 4.57 -0.45 -11.53
N ALA A 74 3.37 -0.80 -11.09
CA ALA A 74 2.57 0.03 -10.20
C ALA A 74 3.21 0.16 -8.81
N MET A 75 3.74 -0.93 -8.26
CA MET A 75 4.45 -0.94 -6.97
C MET A 75 5.75 -0.13 -7.02
N ASN A 76 6.38 -0.01 -8.20
CA ASN A 76 7.58 0.81 -8.39
C ASN A 76 7.29 2.27 -8.80
N TYR A 77 6.02 2.71 -8.80
CA TYR A 77 5.67 4.03 -9.29
C TYR A 77 6.26 5.16 -8.40
N PRO A 78 7.03 6.12 -8.98
CA PRO A 78 7.85 7.04 -8.20
C PRO A 78 7.08 8.15 -7.46
N GLU A 79 5.89 8.51 -7.94
CA GLU A 79 5.19 9.74 -7.53
C GLU A 79 4.70 9.73 -6.06
N TYR A 80 4.56 8.55 -5.44
CA TYR A 80 4.13 8.42 -4.04
C TYR A 80 5.25 8.04 -3.09
N ASN A 81 6.52 8.10 -3.55
CA ASN A 81 7.68 7.80 -2.73
C ASN A 81 7.47 6.51 -1.92
N LEU A 82 6.97 5.47 -2.61
CA LEU A 82 6.36 4.27 -2.02
C LEU A 82 7.32 3.40 -1.20
N SER A 83 8.60 3.78 -1.15
CA SER A 83 9.58 3.42 -0.15
C SER A 83 10.89 4.07 -0.58
N SER A 84 11.35 5.09 0.14
CA SER A 84 12.65 5.71 -0.10
C SER A 84 13.80 4.92 0.56
N ARG A 85 13.51 3.85 1.32
CA ARG A 85 14.54 3.14 2.10
C ARG A 85 14.62 1.63 1.89
N HIS A 86 13.55 0.92 1.53
CA HIS A 86 13.58 -0.51 1.19
C HIS A 86 12.38 -0.88 0.31
N LYS A 87 12.57 -0.97 -1.01
CA LYS A 87 11.53 -1.39 -1.96
C LYS A 87 11.54 -2.91 -2.09
N GLU A 88 10.73 -3.57 -1.29
CA GLU A 88 10.54 -5.01 -1.40
C GLU A 88 9.04 -5.30 -1.61
N VAL A 89 8.74 -5.95 -2.74
CA VAL A 89 7.39 -6.40 -3.06
C VAL A 89 7.19 -7.76 -2.40
N TYR A 90 6.47 -7.76 -1.29
CA TYR A 90 6.17 -8.97 -0.55
C TYR A 90 4.82 -9.54 -0.99
N PHE A 91 4.85 -10.76 -1.52
CA PHE A 91 3.66 -11.57 -1.73
C PHE A 91 3.49 -12.51 -0.53
N GLU A 92 2.56 -12.16 0.35
CA GLU A 92 2.22 -13.02 1.48
C GLU A 92 1.37 -14.20 0.98
N LYS A 93 1.89 -15.43 1.12
CA LYS A 93 1.15 -16.65 0.79
C LYS A 93 0.09 -16.87 1.86
N GLN A 94 -1.12 -16.36 1.63
CA GLN A 94 -2.28 -16.64 2.47
C GLN A 94 -2.49 -18.16 2.50
N ARG A 95 -2.39 -18.77 3.68
CA ARG A 95 -2.64 -20.21 3.92
C ARG A 95 -4.12 -20.52 3.85
#